data_AF-A0A2M7WX44-F1
#
_entry.id   AF-A0A2M7WX44-F1
#
_cell.length_a   1.000
_cell.length_b   1.000
_cell.length_c   1.000
_cell.angle_alpha   90.00
_cell.angle_beta   90.00
_cell.angle_gamma   90.00
#
_symmetry.space_group_name_H-M   'P 1'
#
loop_
_entity.id
_entity.type
_entity.pdbx_description
1 polymer ?
#
loop_
_entity_poly.entity_id
_entity_poly.type
_entity_poly.pdbx_seq_one_letter_code
_entity_poly.pdbx_strand_id
1 'polypeptide(L)'
;LKVTKNDEATYQQMLNEILAEQQSLQQAFNQLLSQIKNPGNEVEVKRGDVIGIQGRSGQVTGEHLHFGVYRYTEQDFLNGKYSLCYSHLNPASYLNLGSLGWPLSADFSSIPSLADFNANDDAYCASGLCQVYGETKYAKLYPWVYGNLCPNLYGFHNGIDMNGPSGTAIYAAEDGVAYTVRLGDAGGNGVFIFHANGLMTLYWHLR
;
A
#
# COMPACT_ATOMS: atom_id res chain seq x y z
N LEU A 1 -1.33 -16.62 21.99
CA LEU A 1 -0.72 -16.97 23.28
C LEU A 1 0.53 -16.14 23.62
N LYS A 2 1.68 -16.21 22.93
CA LYS A 2 2.86 -15.37 23.29
C LYS A 2 2.66 -13.85 23.07
N VAL A 3 1.95 -13.46 22.01
CA VAL A 3 1.63 -12.04 21.69
C VAL A 3 0.54 -11.48 22.59
N THR A 4 -0.48 -12.29 22.90
CA THR A 4 -1.58 -11.92 23.79
C THR A 4 -1.28 -12.18 25.26
N LYS A 5 -0.04 -12.55 25.61
CA LYS A 5 0.38 -12.95 26.97
C LYS A 5 -0.55 -14.00 27.62
N ASN A 6 -1.04 -14.93 26.81
CA ASN A 6 -2.01 -15.97 27.16
C ASN A 6 -3.42 -15.48 27.53
N ASP A 7 -3.78 -14.26 27.12
CA ASP A 7 -5.14 -13.77 27.19
C ASP A 7 -5.95 -14.25 25.97
N GLU A 8 -6.97 -15.05 26.23
CA GLU A 8 -7.87 -15.63 25.22
C GLU A 8 -8.88 -14.60 24.68
N ALA A 9 -9.34 -13.65 25.49
CA ALA A 9 -10.28 -12.63 25.05
C ALA A 9 -9.59 -11.66 24.07
N THR A 10 -8.38 -11.23 24.42
CA THR A 10 -7.52 -10.44 23.52
C THR A 10 -7.20 -11.21 22.24
N TYR A 11 -6.98 -12.53 22.31
CA TYR A 11 -6.74 -13.36 21.13
C TYR A 11 -7.94 -13.42 20.18
N GLN A 12 -9.15 -13.66 20.72
CA GLN A 12 -10.37 -13.73 19.92
C GLN A 12 -10.74 -12.38 19.32
N GLN A 13 -10.53 -11.28 20.05
CA GLN A 13 -10.71 -9.93 19.51
C GLN A 13 -9.79 -9.67 18.32
N MET A 14 -8.48 -9.95 18.48
CA MET A 14 -7.51 -9.80 17.41
C MET A 14 -7.85 -10.67 16.19
N LEU A 15 -8.29 -11.91 16.41
CA LEU A 15 -8.70 -12.81 15.33
C LEU A 15 -9.86 -12.23 14.51
N ASN A 16 -10.85 -11.61 15.16
CA ASN A 16 -11.97 -10.98 14.47
C ASN A 16 -11.56 -9.72 13.70
N GLU A 17 -10.66 -8.91 14.25
CA GLU A 17 -10.09 -7.74 13.56
C GLU A 17 -9.32 -8.16 12.29
N ILE A 18 -8.52 -9.23 12.40
CA ILE A 18 -7.79 -9.82 11.26
C ILE A 18 -8.75 -10.32 10.18
N LEU A 19 -9.80 -11.07 10.55
CA LEU A 19 -10.76 -11.58 9.57
C LEU A 19 -11.50 -10.44 8.86
N ALA A 20 -11.81 -9.35 9.58
CA ALA A 20 -12.44 -8.17 9.00
C ALA A 20 -11.51 -7.44 7.99
N GLU A 21 -10.23 -7.30 8.32
CA GLU A 21 -9.23 -6.70 7.42
C GLU A 21 -8.96 -7.56 6.18
N GLN A 22 -8.87 -8.89 6.34
CA GLN A 22 -8.71 -9.81 5.20
C GLN A 22 -9.88 -9.73 4.21
N GLN A 23 -11.10 -9.63 4.74
CA GLN A 23 -12.29 -9.48 3.93
C GLN A 23 -12.25 -8.16 3.15
N SER A 24 -11.66 -7.10 3.71
CA SER A 24 -11.66 -5.80 3.07
C SER A 24 -10.72 -5.70 1.87
N LEU A 25 -9.53 -6.31 1.92
CA LEU A 25 -8.62 -6.34 0.77
C LEU A 25 -9.15 -7.23 -0.36
N GLN A 26 -9.81 -8.35 -0.02
CA GLN A 26 -10.51 -9.16 -1.03
C GLN A 26 -11.68 -8.39 -1.65
N GLN A 27 -12.43 -7.62 -0.86
CA GLN A 27 -13.47 -6.73 -1.37
C GLN A 27 -12.90 -5.66 -2.30
N ALA A 28 -11.74 -5.08 -1.97
CA ALA A 28 -11.09 -4.08 -2.81
C ALA A 28 -10.71 -4.65 -4.18
N PHE A 29 -10.13 -5.85 -4.20
CA PHE A 29 -9.76 -6.52 -5.45
C PHE A 29 -10.96 -6.96 -6.27
N ASN A 30 -12.03 -7.43 -5.62
CA ASN A 30 -13.28 -7.74 -6.30
C ASN A 30 -13.92 -6.48 -6.91
N GLN A 31 -13.89 -5.36 -6.18
CA GLN A 31 -14.38 -4.08 -6.69
C GLN A 31 -13.53 -3.60 -7.87
N LEU A 32 -12.20 -3.68 -7.78
CA LEU A 32 -11.30 -3.36 -8.88
C LEU A 32 -11.59 -4.22 -10.11
N LEU A 33 -11.70 -5.54 -9.95
CA LEU A 33 -12.06 -6.45 -11.03
C LEU A 33 -13.41 -6.10 -11.66
N SER A 34 -14.40 -5.70 -10.85
CA SER A 34 -15.71 -5.28 -11.36
C SER A 34 -15.63 -4.01 -12.20
N GLN A 35 -14.75 -3.07 -11.85
CA GLN A 35 -14.50 -1.85 -12.62
C GLN A 35 -13.78 -2.16 -13.94
N ILE A 36 -12.76 -3.01 -13.91
CA ILE A 36 -12.04 -3.43 -15.14
C ILE A 36 -12.99 -4.18 -16.10
N LYS A 37 -13.93 -4.99 -15.57
CA LYS A 37 -14.94 -5.68 -16.39
C LYS A 37 -16.02 -4.77 -16.97
N ASN A 38 -16.26 -3.62 -16.35
CA ASN A 38 -17.30 -2.67 -16.75
C ASN A 38 -16.67 -1.27 -16.89
N PRO A 39 -15.92 -1.04 -17.99
CA PRO A 39 -15.22 0.23 -18.20
C PRO A 39 -16.20 1.41 -18.28
N GLY A 40 -15.70 2.59 -17.94
CA GLY A 40 -16.44 3.85 -17.85
C GLY A 40 -16.12 4.68 -16.60
N ASN A 41 -15.32 4.17 -15.66
CA ASN A 41 -14.89 4.87 -14.44
C ASN A 41 -13.37 4.99 -14.32
N GLU A 42 -12.62 4.40 -15.25
CA GLU A 42 -11.19 4.58 -15.37
C GLU A 42 -10.84 6.01 -15.78
N VAL A 43 -9.69 6.48 -15.29
CA VAL A 43 -9.18 7.82 -15.56
C VAL A 43 -7.76 7.70 -16.08
N GLU A 44 -7.49 8.25 -17.26
CA GLU A 44 -6.11 8.43 -17.70
C GLU A 44 -5.43 9.46 -16.81
N VAL A 45 -4.27 9.10 -16.27
CA VAL A 45 -3.46 9.97 -15.43
C VAL A 45 -2.05 10.10 -16.00
N LYS A 46 -1.50 11.29 -15.86
CA LYS A 46 -0.11 11.57 -16.13
C LYS A 46 0.69 11.53 -14.85
N ARG A 47 1.95 11.18 -15.00
CA ARG A 47 2.92 11.27 -13.92
C ARG A 47 2.88 12.67 -13.29
N GLY A 48 2.75 12.73 -11.97
CA GLY A 48 2.63 13.98 -11.21
C GLY A 48 1.22 14.55 -11.13
N ASP A 49 0.21 13.90 -11.69
CA ASP A 49 -1.19 14.27 -11.46
C ASP A 49 -1.61 13.95 -10.02
N VAL A 50 -2.43 14.80 -9.41
CA VAL A 50 -3.00 14.53 -8.09
C VAL A 50 -4.07 13.44 -8.23
N ILE A 51 -3.90 12.34 -7.51
CA ILE A 51 -4.79 11.18 -7.54
C ILE A 51 -5.54 10.95 -6.24
N GLY A 52 -5.19 11.70 -5.19
CA GLY A 52 -5.89 11.61 -3.91
C GLY A 52 -5.22 12.43 -2.82
N ILE A 53 -5.73 12.26 -1.61
CA ILE A 53 -5.23 12.91 -0.40
C ILE A 53 -4.85 11.83 0.60
N GLN A 54 -3.71 12.00 1.28
CA GLN A 54 -3.28 11.13 2.36
C GLN A 54 -4.38 11.00 3.41
N GLY A 55 -4.61 9.78 3.89
CA GLY A 55 -5.68 9.48 4.81
C GLY A 55 -5.34 8.42 5.85
N ARG A 56 -6.41 7.95 6.48
CA ARG A 56 -6.39 6.93 7.54
C ARG A 56 -7.49 5.88 7.35
N SER A 57 -8.00 5.73 6.12
CA SER A 57 -9.07 4.78 5.84
C SER A 57 -8.55 3.35 5.96
N GLY A 58 -9.38 2.42 6.43
CA GLY A 58 -8.95 1.06 6.74
C GLY A 58 -8.45 0.94 8.18
N GLN A 59 -8.05 -0.27 8.56
CA GLN A 59 -7.53 -0.56 9.91
C GLN A 59 -6.05 -0.16 10.01
N VAL A 60 -5.79 1.13 10.22
CA VAL A 60 -4.43 1.67 10.35
C VAL A 60 -4.18 2.33 11.70
N THR A 61 -2.93 2.26 12.17
CA THR A 61 -2.50 2.84 13.44
C THR A 61 -2.25 4.36 13.36
N GLY A 62 -2.21 4.92 12.15
CA GLY A 62 -1.96 6.34 11.91
C GLY A 62 -2.18 6.76 10.46
N GLU A 63 -2.22 8.07 10.22
CA GLU A 63 -2.32 8.63 8.87
C GLU A 63 -1.02 8.38 8.10
N HIS A 64 -1.11 7.73 6.94
CA HIS A 64 0.03 7.46 6.05
C HIS A 64 -0.47 7.02 4.67
N LEU A 65 0.40 7.09 3.67
CA LEU A 65 0.25 6.44 2.38
C LEU A 65 0.98 5.09 2.43
N HIS A 66 0.27 4.01 2.14
CA HIS A 66 0.90 2.75 1.76
C HIS A 66 1.04 2.70 0.23
N PHE A 67 2.28 2.66 -0.26
CA PHE A 67 2.60 2.63 -1.68
C PHE A 67 3.19 1.29 -2.09
N GLY A 68 2.52 0.59 -3.00
CA GLY A 68 2.93 -0.71 -3.51
C GLY A 68 3.20 -0.69 -5.02
N VAL A 69 4.08 -1.58 -5.47
CA VAL A 69 4.36 -1.80 -6.90
C VAL A 69 4.26 -3.28 -7.20
N TYR A 70 3.52 -3.64 -8.25
CA TYR A 70 3.24 -5.03 -8.60
C TYR A 70 3.43 -5.28 -10.10
N ARG A 71 3.78 -6.52 -10.47
CA ARG A 71 3.79 -6.98 -11.87
C ARG A 71 2.41 -7.49 -12.28
N TYR A 72 1.48 -6.55 -12.48
CA TYR A 72 0.14 -6.86 -12.99
C TYR A 72 -0.26 -5.90 -14.10
N THR A 73 -0.97 -6.45 -15.09
CA THR A 73 -1.72 -5.73 -16.11
C THR A 73 -3.22 -5.85 -15.86
N GLU A 74 -4.04 -5.00 -16.47
CA GLU A 74 -5.51 -5.15 -16.45
C GLU A 74 -5.94 -6.54 -16.97
N GLN A 75 -5.22 -7.06 -17.97
CA GLN A 75 -5.48 -8.37 -18.53
C GLN A 75 -5.21 -9.51 -17.53
N ASP A 76 -4.23 -9.36 -16.64
CA ASP A 76 -4.01 -10.33 -15.56
C ASP A 76 -5.20 -10.37 -14.61
N PHE A 77 -5.79 -9.21 -14.29
CA PHE A 77 -7.01 -9.14 -13.48
C PHE A 77 -8.19 -9.83 -14.15
N LEU A 78 -8.43 -9.55 -15.43
CA LEU A 78 -9.48 -10.20 -16.22
C LEU A 78 -9.30 -11.72 -16.30
N ASN A 79 -8.05 -12.19 -16.33
CA ASN A 79 -7.69 -13.60 -16.35
C ASN A 79 -7.68 -14.25 -14.95
N GLY A 80 -7.99 -13.49 -13.88
CA GLY A 80 -7.96 -13.99 -12.50
C GLY A 80 -6.55 -14.27 -11.95
N LYS A 81 -5.51 -13.69 -12.56
CA LYS A 81 -4.11 -13.89 -12.19
C LYS A 81 -3.57 -12.74 -11.32
N TYR A 82 -4.21 -12.48 -10.19
CA TYR A 82 -3.85 -11.38 -9.29
C TYR A 82 -3.75 -11.82 -7.83
N SER A 83 -2.87 -11.18 -7.06
CA SER A 83 -2.72 -11.39 -5.61
C SER A 83 -1.86 -10.28 -5.00
N LEU A 84 -2.26 -9.76 -3.84
CA LEU A 84 -1.39 -8.85 -3.06
C LEU A 84 -0.17 -9.55 -2.45
N CYS A 85 -0.21 -10.87 -2.37
CA CYS A 85 0.82 -11.70 -1.75
C CYS A 85 1.99 -12.02 -2.68
N TYR A 86 1.80 -11.81 -3.98
CA TYR A 86 2.78 -12.20 -5.00
C TYR A 86 3.03 -11.05 -5.95
N SER A 87 4.09 -11.17 -6.75
CA SER A 87 4.44 -10.21 -7.80
C SER A 87 4.69 -8.77 -7.33
N HIS A 88 4.74 -8.52 -6.02
CA HIS A 88 5.17 -7.25 -5.46
C HIS A 88 6.67 -7.03 -5.72
N LEU A 89 7.03 -5.78 -5.94
CA LEU A 89 8.39 -5.32 -6.20
C LEU A 89 8.78 -4.31 -5.15
N ASN A 90 10.09 -4.17 -4.91
CA ASN A 90 10.60 -3.09 -4.07
C ASN A 90 10.25 -1.73 -4.73
N PRO A 91 9.36 -0.92 -4.13
CA PRO A 91 8.95 0.36 -4.71
C PRO A 91 10.12 1.35 -4.87
N ALA A 92 11.16 1.25 -4.03
CA ALA A 92 12.32 2.13 -4.11
C ALA A 92 13.04 2.00 -5.46
N SER A 93 13.13 0.79 -6.00
CA SER A 93 13.73 0.56 -7.32
C SER A 93 12.89 1.16 -8.45
N TYR A 94 11.56 1.13 -8.33
CA TYR A 94 10.66 1.72 -9.32
C TYR A 94 10.72 3.25 -9.29
N LEU A 95 10.69 3.85 -8.10
CA LEU A 95 10.85 5.29 -7.92
C LEU A 95 12.23 5.77 -8.40
N ASN A 96 13.27 4.93 -8.37
CA ASN A 96 14.61 5.21 -8.91
C ASN A 96 14.75 4.94 -10.42
N LEU A 97 13.73 4.37 -11.09
CA LEU A 97 13.66 4.24 -12.56
C LEU A 97 12.83 5.39 -13.19
N GLY A 98 12.08 6.15 -12.37
CA GLY A 98 11.30 7.32 -12.80
C GLY A 98 11.78 8.66 -12.22
N SER A 99 12.30 8.71 -10.99
CA SER A 99 12.67 9.91 -10.20
C SER A 99 11.50 10.82 -9.77
N LEU A 100 10.68 10.35 -8.84
CA LEU A 100 9.81 11.19 -8.01
C LEU A 100 10.24 11.07 -6.55
N GLY A 101 10.38 12.20 -5.85
CA GLY A 101 10.50 12.22 -4.39
C GLY A 101 9.14 12.36 -3.69
N TRP A 102 9.15 12.40 -2.36
CA TRP A 102 7.99 12.22 -1.47
C TRP A 102 6.92 13.32 -1.61
N PRO A 103 5.60 13.13 -1.80
CA PRO A 103 4.80 11.92 -2.00
C PRO A 103 4.28 11.91 -3.45
N LEU A 104 5.25 12.12 -4.36
CA LEU A 104 5.27 11.84 -5.79
C LEU A 104 5.20 13.03 -6.81
N SER A 105 5.70 14.25 -6.47
CA SER A 105 6.54 15.19 -7.32
C SER A 105 6.90 16.50 -6.56
N ALA A 106 7.95 17.33 -6.82
CA ALA A 106 9.07 17.33 -7.79
C ALA A 106 10.44 17.85 -7.25
N ASP A 107 10.55 18.29 -5.98
CA ASP A 107 11.83 18.71 -5.36
C ASP A 107 11.88 18.34 -3.88
N PHE A 108 12.90 17.57 -3.49
CA PHE A 108 12.99 16.83 -2.23
C PHE A 108 14.42 16.69 -1.72
N SER A 109 15.18 17.78 -1.72
CA SER A 109 16.59 17.82 -1.33
C SER A 109 16.91 17.41 0.13
N SER A 110 15.92 16.97 0.92
CA SER A 110 16.08 16.63 2.34
C SER A 110 15.58 15.24 2.75
N ILE A 111 15.23 14.36 1.80
CA ILE A 111 14.89 12.98 2.15
C ILE A 111 16.20 12.19 2.32
N PRO A 112 16.36 11.44 3.42
CA PRO A 112 17.50 10.54 3.62
C PRO A 112 17.71 9.63 2.40
N SER A 113 18.96 9.34 2.06
CA SER A 113 19.30 8.52 0.89
C SER A 113 18.82 7.08 1.08
N LEU A 114 18.56 6.33 0.00
CA LEU A 114 18.14 4.91 0.08
C LEU A 114 19.07 4.03 0.95
N ALA A 115 20.32 4.47 1.16
CA ALA A 115 21.32 3.82 2.00
C ALA A 115 21.09 3.97 3.52
N ASP A 116 20.38 5.02 3.96
CA ASP A 116 20.09 5.29 5.37
C ASP A 116 18.91 4.44 5.90
N PHE A 117 18.15 3.80 5.00
CA PHE A 117 16.88 3.09 5.28
C PHE A 117 17.02 1.69 5.88
N ASN A 118 18.22 1.09 5.86
CA ASN A 118 18.45 -0.23 6.45
C ASN A 118 18.79 -0.19 7.95
N ALA A 119 18.75 1.00 8.58
CA ALA A 119 19.16 1.19 9.97
C ALA A 119 18.05 1.84 10.82
N ASN A 120 17.28 0.99 11.52
CA ASN A 120 16.32 1.30 12.59
C ASN A 120 14.95 1.87 12.18
N ASP A 121 13.97 0.97 12.06
CA ASP A 121 12.57 1.28 11.72
C ASP A 121 11.86 2.27 12.68
N ASP A 122 12.19 2.32 13.97
CA ASP A 122 11.40 3.10 14.96
C ASP A 122 11.60 4.62 14.91
N ALA A 123 12.69 5.13 14.31
CA ALA A 123 13.06 6.55 14.40
C ALA A 123 12.53 7.43 13.25
N TYR A 124 11.98 6.85 12.18
CA TYR A 124 11.87 7.53 10.88
C TYR A 124 10.49 8.03 10.47
N CYS A 125 9.42 7.71 11.21
CA CYS A 125 8.08 8.24 10.87
C CYS A 125 7.99 9.78 11.01
N ALA A 126 8.96 10.42 11.70
CA ALA A 126 9.13 11.87 11.77
C ALA A 126 9.73 12.52 10.50
N SER A 127 10.42 11.75 9.65
CA SER A 127 11.03 12.21 8.37
C SER A 127 10.24 11.78 7.14
N GLY A 128 9.05 11.22 7.34
CA GLY A 128 8.08 10.93 6.30
C GLY A 128 8.15 9.56 5.63
N LEU A 129 9.06 8.68 6.05
CA LEU A 129 8.97 7.24 5.78
C LEU A 129 8.80 6.49 7.10
N CYS A 130 7.69 5.77 7.24
CA CYS A 130 7.33 5.04 8.45
C CYS A 130 7.71 3.56 8.36
N GLN A 131 7.74 2.99 7.15
CA GLN A 131 8.11 1.58 6.96
C GLN A 131 8.67 1.32 5.56
N VAL A 132 9.77 0.55 5.49
CA VAL A 132 10.39 0.15 4.21
C VAL A 132 9.80 -1.15 3.67
N TYR A 133 10.08 -1.43 2.40
CA TYR A 133 9.79 -2.73 1.78
C TYR A 133 10.72 -3.80 2.32
N GLY A 134 10.20 -4.99 2.58
CA GLY A 134 10.97 -6.14 3.04
C GLY A 134 10.77 -6.49 4.50
N GLU A 135 11.74 -7.18 5.09
CA GLU A 135 11.69 -7.59 6.48
C GLU A 135 11.95 -6.42 7.43
N THR A 136 10.90 -5.88 8.06
CA THR A 136 11.02 -4.78 9.03
C THR A 136 10.70 -5.23 10.45
N LYS A 137 11.21 -4.48 11.43
CA LYS A 137 10.85 -4.64 12.84
C LYS A 137 9.34 -4.50 13.03
N TYR A 138 8.68 -3.51 12.41
CA TYR A 138 7.22 -3.37 12.48
C TYR A 138 6.49 -4.58 11.90
N ALA A 139 6.93 -5.08 10.73
CA ALA A 139 6.36 -6.28 10.14
C ALA A 139 6.54 -7.51 11.03
N LYS A 140 7.67 -7.60 11.74
CA LYS A 140 7.98 -8.69 12.69
C LYS A 140 7.35 -8.52 14.07
N LEU A 141 6.98 -7.29 14.47
CA LEU A 141 6.25 -6.97 15.69
C LEU A 141 4.78 -7.36 15.55
N TYR A 142 4.22 -7.17 14.36
CA TYR A 142 2.84 -7.53 14.01
C TYR A 142 2.80 -8.56 12.86
N PRO A 143 3.49 -9.71 12.97
CA PRO A 143 3.65 -10.63 11.84
C PRO A 143 2.33 -11.28 11.41
N TRP A 144 1.30 -11.16 12.23
CA TRP A 144 -0.07 -11.59 11.97
C TRP A 144 -0.85 -10.59 11.11
N VAL A 145 -0.57 -9.28 11.20
CA VAL A 145 -1.18 -8.26 10.31
C VAL A 145 -0.68 -8.46 8.88
N TYR A 146 0.64 -8.68 8.71
CA TYR A 146 1.25 -8.91 7.39
C TYR A 146 1.12 -10.35 6.89
N GLY A 147 1.21 -11.34 7.78
CA GLY A 147 1.31 -12.75 7.44
C GLY A 147 0.00 -13.52 7.35
N ASN A 148 -1.12 -12.99 7.84
CA ASN A 148 -2.38 -13.74 7.80
C ASN A 148 -3.04 -13.72 6.41
N LEU A 149 -3.01 -12.60 5.68
CA LEU A 149 -3.52 -12.56 4.29
C LEU A 149 -2.57 -13.29 3.33
N CYS A 150 -1.28 -13.16 3.59
CA CYS A 150 -0.21 -13.66 2.77
C CYS A 150 0.80 -14.38 3.67
N PRO A 151 0.67 -15.70 3.87
CA PRO A 151 1.57 -16.47 4.73
C PRO A 151 3.05 -16.33 4.37
N ASN A 152 3.34 -16.03 3.10
CA ASN A 152 4.67 -15.75 2.59
C ASN A 152 5.18 -14.33 2.91
N LEU A 153 4.35 -13.44 3.44
CA LEU A 153 4.70 -12.10 3.92
C LEU A 153 4.81 -12.03 5.46
N TYR A 154 4.93 -13.17 6.14
CA TYR A 154 5.10 -13.19 7.59
C TYR A 154 6.39 -12.46 7.99
N GLY A 155 6.25 -11.29 8.61
CA GLY A 155 7.39 -10.44 8.94
C GLY A 155 7.95 -9.64 7.75
N PHE A 156 7.19 -9.49 6.66
CA PHE A 156 7.57 -8.79 5.43
C PHE A 156 6.54 -7.74 5.01
N HIS A 157 7.01 -6.58 4.58
CA HIS A 157 6.21 -5.49 4.06
C HIS A 157 6.30 -5.41 2.53
N ASN A 158 5.18 -5.53 1.83
CA ASN A 158 5.11 -5.57 0.36
C ASN A 158 5.01 -4.18 -0.30
N GLY A 159 5.15 -3.11 0.46
CA GLY A 159 5.13 -1.73 -0.01
C GLY A 159 6.12 -0.85 0.75
N ILE A 160 5.92 0.46 0.67
CA ILE A 160 6.56 1.44 1.54
C ILE A 160 5.47 2.31 2.17
N ASP A 161 5.62 2.60 3.46
CA ASP A 161 4.68 3.45 4.19
C ASP A 161 5.31 4.81 4.37
N MET A 162 4.63 5.84 3.88
CA MET A 162 5.07 7.22 3.87
C MET A 162 4.09 8.08 4.65
N ASN A 163 4.57 8.95 5.52
CA ASN A 163 3.74 9.90 6.26
C ASN A 163 4.15 11.33 5.94
N GLY A 164 3.22 12.26 6.04
CA GLY A 164 3.49 13.68 6.05
C GLY A 164 2.32 14.47 6.62
N PRO A 165 2.33 15.80 6.47
CA PRO A 165 1.28 16.65 7.02
C PRO A 165 -0.11 16.17 6.61
N SER A 166 -1.05 16.23 7.54
CA SER A 166 -2.43 15.82 7.26
C SER A 166 -2.99 16.58 6.06
N GLY A 167 -3.62 15.87 5.13
CA GLY A 167 -4.14 16.49 3.90
C GLY A 167 -3.12 16.63 2.76
N THR A 168 -1.95 16.01 2.88
CA THR A 168 -0.96 15.93 1.81
C THR A 168 -1.57 15.34 0.53
N ALA A 169 -1.35 16.00 -0.62
CA ALA A 169 -1.75 15.49 -1.92
C ALA A 169 -0.85 14.33 -2.34
N ILE A 170 -1.46 13.26 -2.86
CA ILE A 170 -0.77 12.09 -3.41
C ILE A 170 -0.79 12.19 -4.93
N TYR A 171 0.37 11.93 -5.54
CA TYR A 171 0.56 12.09 -6.98
C TYR A 171 0.80 10.75 -7.67
N ALA A 172 0.39 10.65 -8.94
CA ALA A 172 0.67 9.48 -9.77
C ALA A 172 2.18 9.32 -10.01
N ALA A 173 2.71 8.14 -9.69
CA ALA A 173 4.13 7.84 -9.84
C ALA A 173 4.58 7.78 -11.32
N GLU A 174 3.65 7.47 -12.22
CA GLU A 174 3.89 7.29 -13.65
C GLU A 174 2.57 7.39 -14.43
N ASP A 175 2.67 7.66 -15.73
CA ASP A 175 1.54 7.62 -16.66
C ASP A 175 0.81 6.27 -16.61
N GLY A 176 -0.53 6.30 -16.70
CA GLY A 176 -1.33 5.08 -16.74
C GLY A 176 -2.83 5.29 -16.69
N VAL A 177 -3.52 4.18 -16.43
CA VAL A 177 -4.98 4.12 -16.28
C VAL A 177 -5.31 3.84 -14.82
N ALA A 178 -6.00 4.79 -14.18
CA ALA A 178 -6.31 4.78 -12.77
C ALA A 178 -7.73 4.27 -12.48
N TYR A 179 -7.85 3.47 -11.43
CA TYR A 179 -9.10 2.95 -10.88
C TYR A 179 -9.19 3.29 -9.40
N THR A 180 -10.31 3.86 -8.98
CA THR A 180 -10.52 4.27 -7.57
C THR A 180 -11.42 3.27 -6.85
N VAL A 181 -10.96 2.79 -5.70
CA VAL A 181 -11.73 1.93 -4.79
C VAL A 181 -11.99 2.70 -3.50
N ARG A 182 -13.24 2.67 -3.02
CA ARG A 182 -13.67 3.36 -1.79
C ARG A 182 -14.47 2.44 -0.89
N LEU A 183 -13.82 1.84 0.10
CA LEU A 183 -14.46 0.97 1.10
C LEU A 183 -14.56 1.64 2.49
N GLY A 184 -14.11 2.88 2.63
CA GLY A 184 -14.21 3.67 3.87
C GLY A 184 -13.30 3.14 4.99
N ASP A 185 -13.61 3.52 6.23
CA ASP A 185 -12.76 3.21 7.39
C ASP A 185 -12.66 1.71 7.69
N ALA A 186 -13.67 0.93 7.31
CA ALA A 186 -13.66 -0.52 7.50
C ALA A 186 -12.77 -1.26 6.51
N GLY A 187 -12.51 -0.68 5.32
CA GLY A 187 -11.83 -1.43 4.26
C GLY A 187 -10.76 -0.73 3.45
N GLY A 188 -10.56 0.56 3.67
CA GLY A 188 -9.57 1.36 2.96
C GLY A 188 -10.12 1.97 1.67
N ASN A 189 -9.60 3.14 1.34
CA ASN A 189 -9.73 3.73 0.03
C ASN A 189 -8.36 3.72 -0.65
N GLY A 190 -8.38 3.64 -1.97
CA GLY A 190 -7.15 3.74 -2.73
C GLY A 190 -7.34 3.86 -4.21
N VAL A 191 -6.22 4.09 -4.87
CA VAL A 191 -6.11 4.16 -6.32
C VAL A 191 -5.17 3.06 -6.79
N PHE A 192 -5.56 2.39 -7.86
CA PHE A 192 -4.74 1.43 -8.59
C PHE A 192 -4.45 2.04 -9.95
N ILE A 193 -3.17 2.10 -10.36
CA ILE A 193 -2.81 2.61 -11.69
C ILE A 193 -2.10 1.50 -12.44
N PHE A 194 -2.61 1.15 -13.62
CA PHE A 194 -1.95 0.23 -14.55
C PHE A 194 -1.11 1.02 -15.56
N HIS A 195 0.15 0.61 -15.72
CA HIS A 195 1.13 1.32 -16.53
C HIS A 195 1.48 0.54 -17.80
N ALA A 196 1.87 1.25 -18.85
CA ALA A 196 2.23 0.67 -20.15
C ALA A 196 3.46 -0.28 -20.07
N ASN A 197 4.29 -0.15 -19.03
CA ASN A 197 5.45 -1.02 -18.80
C ASN A 197 5.10 -2.38 -18.14
N GLY A 198 3.81 -2.68 -17.97
CA GLY A 198 3.33 -3.94 -17.39
C GLY A 198 3.41 -3.99 -15.86
N LEU A 199 3.53 -2.82 -15.23
CA LEU A 199 3.47 -2.67 -13.77
C LEU A 199 2.16 -2.03 -13.35
N MET A 200 1.80 -2.25 -12.09
CA MET A 200 0.71 -1.60 -11.40
C MET A 200 1.24 -0.91 -10.15
N THR A 201 0.84 0.33 -9.91
CA THR A 201 1.06 1.00 -8.62
C THR A 201 -0.22 1.03 -7.78
N LEU A 202 -0.04 0.88 -6.47
CA LEU A 202 -1.10 0.91 -5.46
C LEU A 202 -0.85 2.10 -4.52
N TYR A 203 -1.89 2.90 -4.30
CA TYR A 203 -1.90 4.01 -3.35
C TYR A 203 -3.04 3.77 -2.37
N TRP A 204 -2.71 3.41 -1.13
CA TRP A 204 -3.69 2.95 -0.16
C TRP A 204 -3.78 3.87 1.06
N HIS A 205 -4.87 3.70 1.82
CA HIS A 205 -5.27 4.51 2.97
C HIS A 205 -5.69 5.96 2.65
N LEU A 206 -6.17 6.23 1.44
CA LEU A 206 -6.54 7.58 0.99
C LEU A 206 -7.86 8.10 1.59
N ARG A 207 -8.14 9.40 1.41
CA ARG A 207 -9.45 10.02 1.72
C ARG A 207 -10.41 10.05 0.53
#